data_AF-A2GEE2-F1
#
_entry.id   AF-A2GEE2-F1
#
_cell.length_a   1.000
_cell.length_b   1.000
_cell.length_c   1.000
_cell.angle_alpha   90.00
_cell.angle_beta   90.00
_cell.angle_gamma   90.00
#
_symmetry.space_group_name_H-M   'P 1'
#
loop_
_entity.id
_entity.type
_entity.pdbx_description
1 polymer ?
#
loop_
_entity_poly.entity_id
_entity_poly.type
_entity_poly.pdbx_seq_one_letter_code
_entity_poly.pdbx_strand_id
1 'polypeptide(L)'
;MNRALNTGSFIYDRLIYNSRVIDDQLCWKFSEIPTIEMFFYNFNDMAERVYKHRVVQAIELMIMDIFDVFFEKVDITELTQDPNVFVQYDDRILYSVELNEYGEKAKNISDRIIRRDLYKFIGEVRIAPKNSGGEKYSQRHPKSIEEDIVEKVDGLTTDDIRVVSSRFRYGLTRDRHPLLCIPFWKEENQKIFLTKDQISAINPDSIL
;
A
#
# COMPACT_ATOMS: atom_id res chain seq x y z
N MET A 1 -30.29 -3.43 11.01
CA MET A 1 -30.44 -2.07 10.46
C MET A 1 -29.79 -2.08 9.08
N ASN A 2 -30.58 -2.16 8.00
CA ASN A 2 -30.04 -2.22 6.63
C ASN A 2 -29.55 -0.83 6.23
N ARG A 3 -28.23 -0.62 6.23
CA ARG A 3 -27.60 0.60 5.75
C ARG A 3 -27.07 0.33 4.35
N ALA A 4 -27.64 0.98 3.34
CA ALA A 4 -27.11 0.94 1.99
C ALA A 4 -25.81 1.75 1.93
N LEU A 5 -24.77 1.18 1.32
CA LEU A 5 -23.50 1.88 1.04
C LEU A 5 -23.79 2.97 0.00
N ASN A 6 -23.73 4.23 0.40
CA ASN A 6 -23.84 5.37 -0.53
C ASN A 6 -22.49 5.55 -1.22
N THR A 7 -22.35 5.10 -2.47
CA THR A 7 -21.12 5.15 -3.29
C THR A 7 -20.66 6.56 -3.69
N GLY A 8 -21.05 7.60 -2.95
CA GLY A 8 -20.56 8.97 -3.13
C GLY A 8 -19.12 9.14 -2.64
N SER A 9 -18.44 10.16 -3.17
CA SER A 9 -17.10 10.57 -2.71
C SER A 9 -17.07 10.79 -1.20
N PHE A 10 -15.95 10.44 -0.56
CA PHE A 10 -15.72 10.71 0.87
C PHE A 10 -15.89 12.21 1.20
N ILE A 11 -16.81 12.54 2.13
CA ILE A 11 -17.13 13.92 2.53
C ILE A 11 -16.48 14.22 3.87
N TYR A 12 -15.24 14.73 3.84
CA TYR A 12 -14.46 15.00 5.05
C TYR A 12 -15.04 16.13 5.92
N ASP A 13 -15.63 17.16 5.30
CA ASP A 13 -16.25 18.30 6.02
C ASP A 13 -17.27 17.83 7.06
N ARG A 14 -18.07 16.83 6.67
CA ARG A 14 -19.10 16.27 7.55
C ARG A 14 -18.50 15.63 8.81
N LEU A 15 -17.32 15.01 8.69
CA LEU A 15 -16.60 14.48 9.84
C LEU A 15 -16.03 15.58 10.73
N ILE A 16 -15.48 16.64 10.13
CA ILE A 16 -14.94 17.79 10.86
C ILE A 16 -16.04 18.46 11.68
N TYR A 17 -17.16 18.84 11.04
CA TYR A 17 -18.28 19.51 11.70
C TYR A 17 -18.95 18.67 12.80
N ASN A 18 -18.93 17.34 12.66
CA ASN A 18 -19.54 16.42 13.62
C ASN A 18 -18.52 15.76 14.56
N SER A 19 -17.31 16.31 14.67
CA SER A 19 -16.29 15.86 15.62
C SER A 19 -16.33 16.66 16.92
N ARG A 20 -15.87 16.04 18.01
CA ARG A 20 -15.69 16.66 19.34
C ARG A 20 -14.47 16.08 20.03
N VAL A 21 -13.90 16.80 20.99
CA VAL A 21 -12.92 16.23 21.92
C VAL A 21 -13.65 15.83 23.20
N ILE A 22 -13.58 14.55 23.56
CA ILE A 22 -14.17 13.98 24.79
C ILE A 22 -13.10 13.10 25.43
N ASP A 23 -12.83 13.29 26.72
CA ASP A 23 -11.76 12.60 27.45
C ASP A 23 -10.42 12.61 26.68
N ASP A 24 -9.99 13.80 26.25
CA ASP A 24 -8.75 14.03 25.49
C ASP A 24 -8.62 13.23 24.18
N GLN A 25 -9.74 12.77 23.61
CA GLN A 25 -9.78 12.05 22.35
C GLN A 25 -10.75 12.68 21.35
N LEU A 26 -10.32 12.76 20.09
CA LEU A 26 -11.19 13.13 18.97
C LEU A 26 -12.24 12.03 18.76
N CYS A 27 -13.52 12.40 18.89
CA CYS A 27 -14.68 11.53 18.77
C CYS A 27 -15.60 12.03 17.66
N TRP A 28 -16.23 11.11 16.92
CA TRP A 28 -17.17 11.46 15.84
C TRP A 28 -18.62 11.16 16.21
N LYS A 29 -19.56 11.95 15.70
CA LYS A 29 -20.98 11.71 15.96
C LYS A 29 -21.36 10.33 15.43
N PHE A 30 -22.15 9.58 16.19
CA PHE A 30 -22.57 8.21 15.85
C PHE A 30 -23.30 8.11 14.50
N SER A 31 -23.96 9.19 14.05
CA SER A 31 -24.59 9.26 12.73
C SER A 31 -23.60 9.27 11.56
N GLU A 32 -22.30 9.44 11.83
CA GLU A 32 -21.22 9.52 10.84
C GLU A 32 -20.52 8.20 10.55
N ILE A 33 -20.97 7.10 11.17
CA ILE A 33 -20.49 5.75 10.84
C ILE A 33 -20.50 5.49 9.33
N PRO A 34 -21.57 5.79 8.55
CA PRO A 34 -21.56 5.55 7.10
C PRO A 34 -20.49 6.35 6.36
N THR A 35 -20.20 7.58 6.80
CA THR A 35 -19.15 8.43 6.21
C THR A 35 -17.76 7.82 6.45
N ILE A 36 -17.53 7.27 7.64
CA ILE A 36 -16.27 6.60 8.00
C ILE A 36 -16.15 5.23 7.29
N GLU A 37 -17.25 4.47 7.17
CA GLU A 37 -17.28 3.24 6.37
C GLU A 37 -16.91 3.52 4.91
N MET A 38 -17.45 4.61 4.34
CA MET A 38 -17.13 5.06 2.99
C MET A 38 -15.66 5.45 2.84
N PHE A 39 -15.05 6.05 3.87
CA PHE A 39 -13.61 6.32 3.88
C PHE A 39 -12.80 5.03 3.73
N PHE A 40 -13.06 4.01 4.56
CA PHE A 40 -12.31 2.75 4.47
C PHE A 40 -12.59 2.00 3.16
N TYR A 41 -13.83 2.04 2.65
CA TYR A 41 -14.14 1.48 1.34
C TYR A 41 -13.32 2.15 0.23
N ASN A 42 -13.36 3.48 0.14
CA ASN A 42 -12.63 4.24 -0.88
C ASN A 42 -11.11 4.05 -0.74
N PHE A 43 -10.59 4.00 0.50
CA PHE A 43 -9.17 3.75 0.75
C PHE A 43 -8.72 2.40 0.17
N ASN A 44 -9.51 1.35 0.37
CA ASN A 44 -9.20 0.02 -0.15
C ASN A 44 -9.38 -0.06 -1.67
N ASP A 45 -10.44 0.55 -2.22
CA ASP A 45 -10.66 0.60 -3.67
C ASP A 45 -9.50 1.31 -4.39
N MET A 46 -9.03 2.44 -3.85
CA MET A 46 -7.85 3.14 -4.37
C MET A 46 -6.58 2.31 -4.25
N ALA A 47 -6.40 1.58 -3.14
CA ALA A 47 -5.27 0.68 -2.96
C ALA A 47 -5.23 -0.41 -4.06
N GLU A 48 -6.36 -1.00 -4.40
CA GLU A 48 -6.43 -2.06 -5.42
C GLU A 48 -6.34 -1.51 -6.85
N ARG A 49 -7.10 -0.45 -7.16
CA ARG A 49 -7.28 0.01 -8.54
C ARG A 49 -6.21 0.99 -9.02
N VAL A 50 -5.62 1.75 -8.10
CA VAL A 50 -4.71 2.85 -8.44
C VAL A 50 -3.32 2.55 -7.92
N TYR A 51 -3.15 2.47 -6.59
CA TYR A 51 -1.82 2.42 -5.99
C TYR A 51 -1.10 1.09 -6.25
N LYS A 52 -1.83 -0.03 -6.23
CA LYS A 52 -1.27 -1.37 -6.51
C LYS A 52 -1.62 -1.88 -7.90
N HIS A 53 -1.97 -0.99 -8.82
CA HIS A 53 -2.26 -1.39 -10.18
C HIS A 53 -1.02 -2.07 -10.78
N ARG A 54 -1.19 -3.26 -11.37
CA ARG A 54 -0.08 -4.09 -11.89
C ARG A 54 0.91 -3.36 -12.80
N VAL A 55 0.45 -2.37 -13.56
CA VAL A 55 1.32 -1.57 -14.45
C VAL A 55 2.12 -0.53 -13.68
N VAL A 56 1.56 0.02 -12.60
CA VAL A 56 2.30 0.90 -11.67
C VAL A 56 3.40 0.08 -11.01
N GLN A 57 3.07 -1.10 -10.48
CA GLN A 57 4.04 -2.01 -9.87
C GLN A 57 5.16 -2.43 -10.83
N ALA A 58 4.83 -2.70 -12.10
CA ALA A 58 5.84 -3.01 -13.11
C ALA A 58 6.84 -1.85 -13.30
N ILE A 59 6.35 -0.60 -13.32
CA ILE A 59 7.20 0.59 -13.43
C ILE A 59 8.00 0.81 -12.14
N GLU A 60 7.38 0.66 -10.97
CA GLU A 60 8.05 0.75 -9.67
C GLU A 60 9.22 -0.22 -9.59
N LEU A 61 9.04 -1.48 -10.00
CA LEU A 61 10.11 -2.47 -10.05
C LEU A 61 11.24 -2.08 -11.02
N MET A 62 10.90 -1.56 -12.19
CA MET A 62 11.91 -1.06 -13.14
C MET A 62 12.67 0.14 -12.57
N ILE A 63 12.01 1.04 -11.83
CA ILE A 63 12.66 2.15 -11.13
C ILE A 63 13.54 1.63 -9.97
N MET A 64 13.11 0.60 -9.25
CA MET A 64 13.96 -0.06 -8.24
C MET A 64 15.22 -0.65 -8.86
N ASP A 65 15.12 -1.30 -10.03
CA ASP A 65 16.30 -1.81 -10.73
C ASP A 65 17.23 -0.67 -11.22
N ILE A 66 16.68 0.50 -11.57
CA ILE A 66 17.47 1.71 -11.82
C ILE A 66 18.17 2.15 -10.53
N PHE A 67 17.47 2.14 -9.40
CA PHE A 67 18.03 2.53 -8.11
C PHE A 67 19.13 1.58 -7.62
N ASP A 68 19.02 0.28 -7.89
CA ASP A 68 20.09 -0.67 -7.58
C ASP A 68 21.41 -0.26 -8.26
N VAL A 69 21.36 0.15 -9.54
CA VAL A 69 22.53 0.65 -10.28
C VAL A 69 22.98 2.03 -9.77
N PHE A 70 22.03 2.90 -9.42
CA PHE A 70 22.34 4.21 -8.85
C PHE A 70 23.10 4.08 -7.52
N PHE A 71 22.66 3.18 -6.63
CA PHE A 71 23.29 2.95 -5.33
C PHE A 71 24.63 2.19 -5.40
N GLU A 72 25.02 1.64 -6.56
CA GLU A 72 26.41 1.22 -6.79
C GLU A 72 27.38 2.42 -6.88
N LYS A 73 26.87 3.61 -7.23
CA LYS A 73 27.66 4.83 -7.45
C LYS A 73 27.44 5.91 -6.39
N VAL A 74 26.36 5.83 -5.64
CA VAL A 74 25.96 6.82 -4.63
C VAL A 74 25.83 6.14 -3.28
N ASP A 75 26.48 6.70 -2.26
CA ASP A 75 26.39 6.17 -0.90
C ASP A 75 25.03 6.50 -0.26
N ILE A 76 24.18 5.48 -0.15
CA ILE A 76 22.88 5.58 0.51
C ILE A 76 22.99 5.97 1.99
N THR A 77 24.12 5.66 2.63
CA THR A 77 24.36 5.98 4.04
C THR A 77 24.47 7.48 4.22
N GLU A 78 25.28 8.15 3.38
CA GLU A 78 25.41 9.62 3.39
C GLU A 78 24.06 10.29 3.12
N LEU A 79 23.34 9.80 2.11
CA LEU A 79 22.00 10.23 1.73
C LEU A 79 20.98 10.17 2.88
N THR A 80 21.09 9.16 3.75
CA THR A 80 20.13 8.95 4.85
C THR A 80 20.53 9.65 6.15
N GLN A 81 21.79 10.08 6.29
CA GLN A 81 22.31 10.68 7.52
C GLN A 81 22.48 12.20 7.44
N ASP A 82 22.68 12.78 6.24
CA ASP A 82 22.80 14.24 6.07
C ASP A 82 21.58 14.82 5.31
N PRO A 83 20.70 15.59 6.00
CA PRO A 83 19.59 16.27 5.35
C PRO A 83 20.01 17.20 4.21
N ASN A 84 21.20 17.83 4.27
CA ASN A 84 21.68 18.72 3.21
C ASN A 84 22.04 17.97 1.93
N VAL A 85 22.39 16.70 2.04
CA VAL A 85 22.61 15.80 0.90
C VAL A 85 21.25 15.30 0.41
N PHE A 86 20.39 14.82 1.32
CA PHE A 86 19.07 14.27 0.98
C PHE A 86 18.22 15.23 0.13
N VAL A 87 18.15 16.51 0.51
CA VAL A 87 17.32 17.52 -0.20
C VAL A 87 17.78 17.82 -1.62
N GLN A 88 18.99 17.40 -2.01
CA GLN A 88 19.48 17.59 -3.37
C GLN A 88 18.87 16.58 -4.35
N TYR A 89 18.30 15.48 -3.84
CA TYR A 89 17.73 14.40 -4.62
C TYR A 89 16.21 14.52 -4.71
N ASP A 90 15.71 14.36 -5.93
CA ASP A 90 14.29 14.27 -6.27
C ASP A 90 14.15 13.48 -7.58
N ASP A 91 12.98 13.53 -8.21
CA ASP A 91 12.68 12.79 -9.44
C ASP A 91 13.60 13.14 -10.63
N ARG A 92 14.38 14.23 -10.55
CA ARG A 92 15.43 14.56 -11.55
C ARG A 92 16.49 13.46 -11.66
N ILE A 93 16.62 12.55 -10.70
CA ILE A 93 17.47 11.35 -10.84
C ILE A 93 17.13 10.59 -12.13
N LEU A 94 15.85 10.47 -12.48
CA LEU A 94 15.44 9.77 -13.70
C LEU A 94 15.94 10.49 -14.97
N TYR A 95 15.97 11.82 -14.96
CA TYR A 95 16.54 12.60 -16.05
C TYR A 95 18.06 12.38 -16.16
N SER A 96 18.78 12.37 -15.04
CA SER A 96 20.21 12.02 -15.03
C SER A 96 20.49 10.59 -15.54
N VAL A 97 19.59 9.63 -15.26
CA VAL A 97 19.66 8.27 -15.82
C VAL A 97 19.48 8.28 -17.34
N GLU A 98 18.53 9.06 -17.87
CA GLU A 98 18.33 9.21 -19.32
C GLU A 98 19.57 9.78 -20.03
N LEU A 99 20.31 10.67 -19.34
CA LEU A 99 21.59 11.22 -19.79
C LEU A 99 22.79 10.27 -19.62
N ASN A 100 22.56 9.03 -19.17
CA ASN A 100 23.58 7.99 -18.93
C ASN A 100 24.55 8.27 -17.78
N GLU A 101 24.25 9.17 -16.85
CA GLU A 101 25.18 9.52 -15.76
C GLU A 101 25.45 8.33 -14.82
N TYR A 102 24.47 7.44 -14.68
CA TYR A 102 24.56 6.24 -13.84
C TYR A 102 24.89 4.95 -14.62
N GLY A 103 25.05 5.03 -15.94
CA GLY A 103 25.54 3.94 -16.79
C GLY A 103 24.46 3.22 -17.61
N GLU A 104 24.92 2.45 -18.61
CA GLU A 104 24.07 1.90 -19.67
C GLU A 104 22.95 0.99 -19.13
N LYS A 105 23.19 0.25 -18.04
CA LYS A 105 22.16 -0.63 -17.45
C LYS A 105 20.94 0.17 -17.01
N ALA A 106 21.14 1.24 -16.23
CA ALA A 106 20.07 2.10 -15.75
C ALA A 106 19.39 2.84 -16.92
N LYS A 107 20.18 3.37 -17.86
CA LYS A 107 19.66 4.05 -19.04
C LYS A 107 18.78 3.14 -19.89
N ASN A 108 19.21 1.91 -20.14
CA ASN A 108 18.43 0.93 -20.92
C ASN A 108 17.09 0.60 -20.26
N ILE A 109 17.04 0.50 -18.92
CA ILE A 109 15.78 0.31 -18.20
C ILE A 109 14.87 1.53 -18.36
N SER A 110 15.41 2.75 -18.23
CA SER A 110 14.66 3.99 -18.46
C SER A 110 14.11 4.09 -19.89
N ASP A 111 14.92 3.80 -20.91
CA ASP A 111 14.52 3.78 -22.32
C ASP A 111 13.35 2.81 -22.56
N ARG A 112 13.34 1.66 -21.88
CA ARG A 112 12.23 0.70 -21.93
C ARG A 112 10.95 1.26 -21.30
N ILE A 113 11.03 1.95 -20.15
CA ILE A 113 9.88 2.61 -19.52
C ILE A 113 9.24 3.62 -20.49
N ILE A 114 10.06 4.49 -21.09
CA ILE A 114 9.62 5.54 -22.03
C ILE A 114 8.91 4.92 -23.24
N ARG A 115 9.46 3.83 -23.79
CA ARG A 115 8.87 3.10 -24.93
C ARG A 115 7.71 2.19 -24.55
N ARG A 116 7.32 2.17 -23.27
CA ARG A 116 6.30 1.28 -22.72
C ARG A 116 6.62 -0.21 -22.87
N ASP A 117 7.89 -0.56 -23.00
CA ASP A 117 8.38 -1.94 -22.92
C ASP A 117 8.55 -2.37 -21.46
N LEU A 118 7.42 -2.50 -20.78
CA LEU A 118 7.37 -2.76 -19.34
C LEU A 118 7.47 -4.25 -19.01
N TYR A 119 7.90 -4.54 -17.77
CA TYR A 119 7.78 -5.86 -17.16
C TYR A 119 6.36 -6.42 -17.28
N LYS A 120 6.28 -7.73 -17.55
CA LYS A 120 5.01 -8.41 -17.79
C LYS A 120 4.52 -9.06 -16.51
N PHE A 121 3.25 -8.83 -16.20
CA PHE A 121 2.58 -9.51 -15.10
C PHE A 121 2.31 -10.96 -15.49
N ILE A 122 2.92 -11.90 -14.75
CA ILE A 122 2.81 -13.34 -15.00
C ILE A 122 1.64 -13.95 -14.19
N GLY A 123 1.43 -13.49 -12.96
CA GLY A 123 0.34 -13.98 -12.11
C GLY A 123 0.41 -13.43 -10.69
N GLU A 124 -0.63 -13.73 -9.90
CA GLU A 124 -0.69 -13.43 -8.47
C GLU A 124 -1.12 -14.66 -7.68
N VAL A 125 -0.61 -14.81 -6.45
CA VAL A 125 -1.02 -15.85 -5.52
C VAL A 125 -1.65 -15.18 -4.30
N ARG A 126 -2.94 -15.47 -4.07
CA ARG A 126 -3.66 -15.00 -2.89
C ARG A 126 -3.54 -16.04 -1.77
N ILE A 127 -3.01 -15.63 -0.64
CA ILE A 127 -2.92 -16.50 0.53
C ILE A 127 -4.30 -16.57 1.20
N ALA A 128 -4.88 -17.76 1.24
CA ALA A 128 -6.18 -17.97 1.87
C ALA A 128 -6.13 -17.64 3.38
N PRO A 129 -7.23 -17.11 3.96
CA PRO A 129 -7.33 -16.93 5.40
C PRO A 129 -7.00 -18.23 6.13
N LYS A 130 -6.23 -18.15 7.22
CA LYS A 130 -5.78 -19.30 8.07
C LYS A 130 -4.69 -20.19 7.46
N ASN A 131 -4.17 -19.90 6.27
CA ASN A 131 -2.95 -20.54 5.76
C ASN A 131 -1.71 -19.89 6.39
N SER A 132 -1.39 -20.25 7.64
CA SER A 132 -0.27 -19.68 8.40
C SER A 132 1.09 -19.94 7.75
N GLY A 133 1.26 -21.09 7.09
CA GLY A 133 2.48 -21.43 6.36
C GLY A 133 2.69 -20.52 5.14
N GLY A 134 1.64 -20.37 4.32
CA GLY A 134 1.66 -19.45 3.17
C GLY A 134 1.81 -17.99 3.60
N GLU A 135 1.18 -17.58 4.70
CA GLU A 135 1.33 -16.24 5.25
C GLU A 135 2.80 -16.00 5.64
N LYS A 136 3.40 -16.89 6.44
CA LYS A 136 4.80 -16.78 6.85
C LYS A 136 5.75 -16.75 5.66
N TYR A 137 5.52 -17.61 4.67
CA TYR A 137 6.33 -17.65 3.45
C TYR A 137 6.25 -16.34 2.67
N SER A 138 5.04 -15.81 2.46
CA SER A 138 4.82 -14.53 1.75
C SER A 138 5.42 -13.30 2.46
N GLN A 139 5.81 -13.43 3.73
CA GLN A 139 6.50 -12.38 4.48
C GLN A 139 8.03 -12.41 4.39
N ARG A 140 8.61 -13.37 3.65
CA ARG A 140 10.05 -13.34 3.34
C ARG A 140 10.37 -12.14 2.44
N HIS A 141 11.66 -11.78 2.40
CA HIS A 141 12.14 -10.77 1.47
C HIS A 141 11.84 -11.22 0.02
N PRO A 142 11.32 -10.35 -0.86
CA PRO A 142 10.92 -10.75 -2.22
C PRO A 142 12.03 -11.46 -3.00
N LYS A 143 13.27 -10.98 -2.87
CA LYS A 143 14.46 -11.61 -3.47
C LYS A 143 14.65 -13.09 -3.10
N SER A 144 14.36 -13.47 -1.85
CA SER A 144 14.43 -14.86 -1.45
C SER A 144 13.31 -15.72 -2.05
N ILE A 145 12.18 -15.11 -2.42
CA ILE A 145 11.09 -15.81 -3.12
C ILE A 145 11.43 -15.94 -4.62
N GLU A 146 12.07 -14.92 -5.21
CA GLU A 146 12.61 -14.97 -6.58
C GLU A 146 13.62 -16.10 -6.73
N GLU A 147 14.58 -16.21 -5.79
CA GLU A 147 15.57 -17.30 -5.73
C GLU A 147 14.89 -18.68 -5.66
N ASP A 148 13.94 -18.87 -4.74
CA ASP A 148 13.18 -20.12 -4.62
C ASP A 148 12.45 -20.49 -5.93
N ILE A 149 11.93 -19.52 -6.69
CA ILE A 149 11.25 -19.77 -7.99
C ILE A 149 12.28 -20.17 -9.05
N VAL A 150 13.39 -19.44 -9.15
CA VAL A 150 14.48 -19.72 -10.10
C VAL A 150 15.04 -21.12 -9.90
N GLU A 151 15.21 -21.58 -8.66
CA GLU A 151 15.66 -22.95 -8.36
C GLU A 151 14.70 -24.05 -8.84
N LYS A 152 13.44 -23.73 -9.13
CA LYS A 152 12.39 -24.68 -9.55
C LYS A 152 12.09 -24.64 -11.03
N VAL A 153 12.63 -23.67 -11.78
CA VAL A 153 12.30 -23.43 -13.18
C VAL A 153 13.58 -23.35 -14.00
N ASP A 154 13.80 -24.35 -14.86
CA ASP A 154 14.96 -24.39 -15.74
C ASP A 154 14.97 -23.21 -16.73
N GLY A 155 16.13 -22.57 -16.88
CA GLY A 155 16.34 -21.49 -17.84
C GLY A 155 15.88 -20.10 -17.37
N LEU A 156 15.45 -19.97 -16.11
CA LEU A 156 15.15 -18.68 -15.48
C LEU A 156 16.34 -18.21 -14.64
N THR A 157 16.58 -16.90 -14.57
CA THR A 157 17.55 -16.29 -13.66
C THR A 157 16.87 -15.25 -12.75
N THR A 158 17.56 -14.79 -11.71
CA THR A 158 17.06 -13.74 -10.82
C THR A 158 16.90 -12.39 -11.53
N ASP A 159 17.45 -12.22 -12.73
CA ASP A 159 17.25 -11.01 -13.54
C ASP A 159 15.96 -11.06 -14.37
N ASP A 160 15.35 -12.24 -14.54
CA ASP A 160 14.17 -12.45 -15.39
C ASP A 160 12.84 -12.34 -14.62
N ILE A 161 12.88 -12.40 -13.29
CA ILE A 161 11.69 -12.40 -12.43
C ILE A 161 11.82 -11.38 -11.30
N ARG A 162 10.68 -10.76 -10.97
CA ARG A 162 10.50 -9.90 -9.81
C ARG A 162 9.26 -10.34 -9.04
N VAL A 163 9.33 -10.28 -7.72
CA VAL A 163 8.21 -10.60 -6.82
C VAL A 163 7.81 -9.34 -6.04
N VAL A 164 6.50 -9.10 -5.94
CA VAL A 164 5.95 -8.02 -5.11
C VAL A 164 5.10 -8.61 -4.01
N SER A 165 5.51 -8.39 -2.76
CA SER A 165 4.70 -8.75 -1.60
C SER A 165 3.63 -7.68 -1.35
N SER A 166 2.36 -8.00 -1.60
CA SER A 166 1.23 -7.14 -1.28
C SER A 166 0.52 -7.65 -0.02
N ARG A 167 0.27 -6.74 0.93
CA ARG A 167 -0.64 -6.99 2.06
C ARG A 167 -1.90 -6.16 1.89
N PHE A 168 -3.05 -6.82 1.90
CA PHE A 168 -4.33 -6.14 2.08
C PHE A 168 -4.55 -5.87 3.58
N ARG A 169 -5.14 -4.72 3.90
CA ARG A 169 -5.49 -4.36 5.28
C ARG A 169 -6.77 -3.54 5.25
N TYR A 170 -7.81 -4.06 5.88
CA TYR A 170 -9.03 -3.30 6.10
C TYR A 170 -8.87 -2.44 7.37
N GLY A 171 -8.32 -1.24 7.23
CA GLY A 171 -8.13 -0.29 8.33
C GLY A 171 -6.73 -0.30 8.96
N LEU A 172 -6.63 0.17 10.21
CA LEU A 172 -5.36 0.49 10.88
C LEU A 172 -4.68 -0.70 11.57
N THR A 173 -5.46 -1.69 12.01
CA THR A 173 -4.98 -2.85 12.78
C THR A 173 -5.19 -4.15 12.01
N ARG A 174 -4.31 -5.14 12.20
CA ARG A 174 -4.35 -6.41 11.42
C ARG A 174 -5.57 -7.29 11.77
N ASP A 175 -6.04 -7.20 13.00
CA ASP A 175 -6.96 -8.20 13.59
C ASP A 175 -8.26 -7.58 14.13
N ARG A 176 -8.48 -6.28 13.88
CA ARG A 176 -9.71 -5.59 14.28
C ARG A 176 -10.24 -4.69 13.19
N HIS A 177 -11.56 -4.73 13.03
CA HIS A 177 -12.29 -3.83 12.14
C HIS A 177 -12.08 -2.38 12.60
N PRO A 178 -11.79 -1.43 11.69
CA PRO A 178 -11.39 -0.08 12.07
C PRO A 178 -12.43 0.64 12.93
N LEU A 179 -13.72 0.46 12.64
CA LEU A 179 -14.82 1.02 13.42
C LEU A 179 -14.83 0.62 14.90
N LEU A 180 -14.22 -0.52 15.29
CA LEU A 180 -14.13 -0.93 16.70
C LEU A 180 -13.11 -0.11 17.48
N CYS A 181 -12.18 0.55 16.78
CA CYS A 181 -11.11 1.33 17.37
C CYS A 181 -11.40 2.84 17.32
N ILE A 182 -12.50 3.26 16.70
CA ILE A 182 -12.86 4.67 16.53
C ILE A 182 -13.84 5.07 17.63
N PRO A 183 -13.56 6.14 18.40
CA PRO A 183 -14.47 6.64 19.41
C PRO A 183 -15.60 7.48 18.77
N PHE A 184 -16.82 7.25 19.26
CA PHE A 184 -18.03 7.96 18.82
C PHE A 184 -18.72 8.68 19.97
N TRP A 185 -19.62 9.61 19.64
CA TRP A 185 -20.53 10.25 20.60
C TRP A 185 -21.98 10.24 20.09
N LYS A 186 -22.96 10.15 21.00
CA LYS A 186 -24.41 10.20 20.68
C LYS A 186 -25.08 11.39 21.35
N GLU A 187 -25.20 11.31 22.66
CA GLU A 187 -25.78 12.33 23.56
C GLU A 187 -24.64 13.06 24.29
N GLU A 188 -24.97 14.10 25.04
CA GLU A 188 -24.04 15.08 25.65
C GLU A 188 -22.75 14.45 26.20
N ASN A 189 -21.67 14.57 25.41
CA ASN A 189 -20.29 14.19 25.74
C ASN A 189 -20.07 12.73 26.19
N GLN A 190 -20.96 11.81 25.84
CA GLN A 190 -20.71 10.39 26.09
C GLN A 190 -19.83 9.78 24.99
N LYS A 191 -18.59 9.41 25.34
CA LYS A 191 -17.71 8.61 24.48
C LYS A 191 -18.15 7.14 24.47
N ILE A 192 -18.31 6.57 23.28
CA ILE A 192 -18.68 5.16 23.07
C ILE A 192 -17.81 4.52 21.99
N PHE A 193 -17.62 3.22 22.07
CA PHE A 193 -17.01 2.40 21.02
C PHE A 193 -18.05 1.42 20.48
N LEU A 194 -17.92 1.05 19.21
CA LEU A 194 -18.76 0.02 18.62
C LEU A 194 -18.35 -1.37 19.13
N THR A 195 -19.33 -2.25 19.28
CA THR A 195 -19.11 -3.69 19.46
C THR A 195 -19.19 -4.43 18.13
N LYS A 196 -18.69 -5.67 18.09
CA LYS A 196 -18.71 -6.49 16.86
C LYS A 196 -20.12 -6.65 16.28
N ASP A 197 -21.12 -6.82 17.13
CA ASP A 197 -22.52 -6.99 16.73
C ASP A 197 -23.14 -5.72 16.14
N GLN A 198 -22.49 -4.56 16.31
CA GLN A 198 -22.94 -3.28 15.79
C GLN A 198 -22.30 -2.93 14.44
N ILE A 199 -21.33 -3.74 13.98
CA ILE A 199 -20.78 -3.61 12.63
C ILE A 199 -21.82 -4.14 11.63
N SER A 200 -22.03 -3.41 10.54
CA SER A 200 -22.92 -3.84 9.47
C SER A 200 -22.49 -5.23 8.94
N ALA A 201 -23.44 -6.15 8.80
CA ALA A 201 -23.21 -7.47 8.17
C ALA A 201 -22.85 -7.38 6.67
N ILE A 202 -22.88 -6.18 6.08
CA ILE A 202 -22.46 -5.92 4.70
C ILE A 202 -20.94 -5.70 4.64
N ASN A 203 -20.28 -5.45 5.77
CA ASN A 203 -18.83 -5.26 5.81
C ASN A 203 -18.11 -6.63 5.74
N PRO A 204 -16.87 -6.69 5.22
CA PRO A 204 -16.15 -7.95 5.07
C PRO A 204 -15.93 -8.66 6.42
N ASP A 205 -16.29 -9.94 6.48
CA ASP A 205 -16.03 -10.80 7.66
C ASP A 205 -14.53 -11.11 7.84
N SER A 206 -13.75 -11.08 6.76
CA SER A 206 -12.29 -11.22 6.79
C SER A 206 -11.60 -9.86 6.63
N ILE A 207 -10.84 -9.48 7.66
CA ILE A 207 -9.98 -8.28 7.69
C ILE A 207 -8.56 -8.59 7.12
N LEU A 208 -8.33 -9.87 6.77
CA LEU A 208 -7.10 -10.43 6.20
C LEU A 208 -7.22 -10.61 4.69
#